data_AF-A0A414MFA7-F1
#
_entry.id   AF-A0A414MFA7-F1
#
_cell.length_a   1.000
_cell.length_b   1.000
_cell.length_c   1.000
_cell.angle_alpha   90.00
_cell.angle_beta   90.00
_cell.angle_gamma   90.00
#
_symmetry.space_group_name_H-M   'P 1'
#
loop_
_entity.id
_entity.type
_entity.pdbx_description
1 polymer ?
#
loop_
_entity_poly.entity_id
_entity_poly.type
_entity_poly.pdbx_seq_one_letter_code
_entity_poly.pdbx_strand_id
1 'polypeptide(L)'
;MVTEQPQYSVVVCIFSTSQNTEISLIPNGLRLIYTCSLLLALPCIFHCSRHGFATLALSKGMPIESVSRVLGHTNIVTTQLYAKITTEKIDKDLTMFGNQLNQSFGNTTMA
;
A
#
# COMPACT_ATOMS: atom_id res chain seq x y z
N MET A 1 25.37 -41.44 -8.22
CA MET A 1 23.91 -41.30 -8.39
C MET A 1 23.60 -39.82 -8.29
N VAL A 2 23.38 -39.18 -9.43
CA VAL A 2 22.95 -37.78 -9.53
C VAL A 2 21.45 -37.76 -9.28
N THR A 3 20.99 -36.97 -8.32
CA THR A 3 19.58 -36.64 -8.16
C THR A 3 19.40 -35.16 -8.44
N GLU A 4 19.06 -34.87 -9.68
CA GLU A 4 18.44 -33.61 -10.08
C GLU A 4 17.01 -33.59 -9.53
N GLN A 5 16.62 -32.49 -8.87
CA GLN A 5 15.22 -32.05 -8.79
C GLN A 5 15.21 -30.54 -9.07
N PRO A 6 14.63 -30.09 -10.19
CA PRO A 6 14.42 -28.67 -10.46
C PRO A 6 13.11 -28.21 -9.81
N GLN A 7 13.03 -26.89 -9.56
CA GLN A 7 11.91 -25.99 -9.85
C GLN A 7 11.64 -24.98 -8.72
N TYR A 8 12.07 -23.75 -9.02
CA TYR A 8 11.29 -22.51 -8.85
C TYR A 8 10.51 -22.35 -7.55
N SER A 9 11.11 -21.65 -6.57
CA SER A 9 10.34 -20.88 -5.60
C SER A 9 11.08 -19.59 -5.26
N VAL A 10 11.27 -18.76 -6.28
CA VAL A 10 11.75 -17.37 -6.12
C VAL A 10 10.53 -16.44 -6.03
N VAL A 11 9.49 -16.81 -5.28
CA VAL A 11 8.40 -15.89 -4.85
C VAL A 11 7.78 -16.39 -3.53
N VAL A 12 8.60 -16.73 -2.53
CA VAL A 12 8.14 -16.71 -1.13
C VAL A 12 9.08 -15.79 -0.39
N CYS A 13 8.73 -14.51 -0.40
CA CYS A 13 9.40 -13.42 0.30
C CYS A 13 9.82 -13.83 1.72
N ILE A 14 11.12 -14.09 1.91
CA ILE A 14 12.06 -13.73 3.00
C ILE A 14 11.63 -13.95 4.48
N PHE A 15 10.36 -13.99 4.85
CA PHE A 15 9.89 -14.23 6.22
C PHE A 15 9.95 -15.70 6.64
N SER A 16 9.84 -16.64 5.70
CA SER A 16 9.90 -18.08 6.01
C SER A 16 11.31 -18.56 6.35
N THR A 17 12.35 -17.90 5.86
CA THR A 17 13.75 -18.28 6.12
C THR A 17 14.22 -17.84 7.51
N SER A 18 13.74 -16.70 8.03
CA SER A 18 14.06 -16.28 9.40
C SER A 18 13.35 -17.14 10.45
N GLN A 19 12.22 -17.75 10.13
CA GLN A 19 11.56 -18.69 11.04
C GLN A 19 12.37 -20.00 11.16
N ASN A 20 13.14 -20.39 10.14
CA ASN A 20 13.79 -21.70 10.10
C ASN A 20 15.03 -21.81 11.02
N THR A 21 15.63 -20.69 11.44
CA THR A 21 16.71 -20.68 12.45
C THR A 21 16.19 -20.71 13.89
N GLU A 22 14.95 -20.26 14.14
CA GLU A 22 14.38 -20.15 15.49
C GLU A 22 13.47 -21.35 15.86
N ILE A 23 12.97 -22.11 14.88
CA ILE A 23 11.99 -23.21 15.08
C ILE A 23 12.58 -24.41 15.85
N SER A 24 13.91 -24.58 15.89
CA SER A 24 14.49 -25.77 16.54
C SER A 24 14.45 -25.73 18.07
N LEU A 25 14.11 -24.60 18.71
CA LEU A 25 14.29 -24.41 20.17
C LEU A 25 13.03 -23.98 20.94
N ILE A 26 11.86 -23.86 20.29
CA ILE A 26 10.66 -23.28 20.94
C ILE A 26 9.65 -24.38 21.30
N PRO A 27 9.19 -24.48 22.56
CA PRO A 27 8.20 -25.48 22.98
C PRO A 27 6.88 -25.34 22.22
N ASN A 28 6.25 -26.47 21.89
CA ASN A 28 5.14 -26.58 20.92
C ASN A 28 3.98 -25.58 21.11
N GLY A 29 3.67 -25.15 22.33
CA GLY A 29 2.62 -24.16 22.61
C GLY A 29 2.99 -22.72 22.22
N LEU A 30 4.25 -22.33 22.39
CA LEU A 30 4.72 -20.97 22.07
C LEU A 30 4.92 -20.80 20.56
N ARG A 31 5.25 -21.88 19.85
CA ARG A 31 5.29 -21.93 18.37
C ARG A 31 3.93 -21.58 17.77
N LEU A 32 2.83 -22.14 18.30
CA LEU A 32 1.47 -21.89 17.81
C LEU A 32 1.08 -20.41 17.91
N ILE A 33 1.40 -19.76 19.04
CA ILE A 33 1.08 -18.35 19.29
C ILE A 33 1.81 -17.45 18.28
N TYR A 34 3.10 -17.70 18.05
CA TYR A 34 3.92 -16.90 17.15
C TYR A 34 3.54 -17.13 15.68
N THR A 35 3.35 -18.39 15.27
CA THR A 35 2.98 -18.72 13.89
C THR A 35 1.58 -18.26 13.54
N CYS A 36 0.60 -18.40 14.42
CA CYS A 36 -0.77 -17.93 14.16
C CYS A 36 -0.85 -16.41 14.06
N SER A 37 -0.15 -15.69 14.95
CA SER A 37 -0.14 -14.21 14.92
C SER A 37 0.54 -13.67 13.66
N LEU A 38 1.67 -14.28 13.26
CA LEU A 38 2.40 -13.88 12.05
C LEU A 38 1.64 -14.24 10.77
N LEU A 39 0.97 -15.40 10.74
CA LEU A 39 0.14 -15.84 9.62
C LEU A 39 -1.06 -14.91 9.42
N LEU A 40 -1.68 -14.43 10.50
CA LEU A 40 -2.85 -13.55 10.43
C LEU A 40 -2.47 -12.10 10.08
N ALA A 41 -1.27 -11.65 10.46
CA ALA A 41 -0.79 -10.30 10.16
C ALA A 41 -0.38 -10.11 8.69
N LEU A 42 0.15 -11.15 8.05
CA LEU A 42 0.63 -11.12 6.67
C LEU A 42 -0.40 -10.63 5.63
N PRO A 43 -1.63 -11.18 5.56
CA PRO A 43 -2.64 -10.72 4.60
C PRO A 43 -3.07 -9.27 4.84
N CYS A 44 -3.06 -8.81 6.09
CA CYS A 44 -3.43 -7.44 6.45
C CYS A 44 -2.37 -6.45 5.95
N ILE A 45 -1.08 -6.78 6.09
CA ILE A 45 0.03 -5.93 5.62
C ILE A 45 -0.01 -5.78 4.11
N PHE A 46 -0.13 -6.87 3.34
CA PHE A 46 -0.19 -6.79 1.88
C PHE A 46 -1.42 -6.01 1.39
N HIS A 47 -2.56 -6.19 2.05
CA HIS A 47 -3.77 -5.46 1.71
C HIS A 47 -3.60 -3.96 1.98
N CYS A 48 -3.10 -3.59 3.16
CA CYS A 48 -2.81 -2.19 3.52
C CYS A 48 -1.76 -1.55 2.59
N SER A 49 -0.68 -2.25 2.24
CA SER A 49 0.31 -1.77 1.27
C SER A 49 -0.32 -1.53 -0.11
N ARG A 50 -1.24 -2.39 -0.55
CA ARG A 50 -1.97 -2.22 -1.81
C ARG A 50 -2.87 -0.98 -1.81
N HIS A 51 -3.62 -0.77 -0.72
CA HIS A 51 -4.44 0.42 -0.51
C HIS A 51 -3.60 1.71 -0.43
N GLY A 52 -2.47 1.64 0.27
CA GLY A 52 -1.51 2.74 0.39
C GLY A 52 -0.89 3.12 -0.96
N PHE A 53 -0.48 2.13 -1.76
CA PHE A 53 0.04 2.37 -3.10
C PHE A 53 -0.99 3.03 -4.02
N ALA A 54 -2.23 2.54 -4.03
CA ALA A 54 -3.30 3.11 -4.86
C ALA A 54 -3.54 4.61 -4.55
N THR A 55 -3.63 4.93 -3.25
CA THR A 55 -3.84 6.30 -2.77
C THR A 55 -2.66 7.21 -3.10
N LEU A 56 -1.42 6.72 -2.91
CA LEU A 56 -0.22 7.48 -3.23
C LEU A 56 -0.09 7.74 -4.74
N ALA A 57 -0.33 6.73 -5.57
CA ALA A 57 -0.24 6.85 -7.02
C ALA A 57 -1.22 7.90 -7.57
N LEU A 58 -2.46 7.91 -7.07
CA LEU A 58 -3.46 8.93 -7.43
C LEU A 58 -3.07 10.32 -6.92
N SER A 59 -2.57 10.42 -5.69
CA SER A 59 -2.09 11.70 -5.14
C SER A 59 -0.88 12.25 -5.90
N LYS A 60 -0.10 11.41 -6.57
CA LYS A 60 1.01 11.81 -7.43
C LYS A 60 0.59 12.10 -8.88
N GLY A 61 -0.71 12.07 -9.17
CA GLY A 61 -1.26 12.42 -10.48
C GLY A 61 -1.29 11.28 -11.50
N MET A 62 -1.15 10.02 -11.08
CA MET A 62 -1.29 8.88 -11.98
C MET A 62 -2.76 8.73 -12.43
N PRO A 63 -3.04 8.54 -13.73
CA PRO A 63 -4.41 8.34 -14.20
C PRO A 63 -5.01 7.05 -13.65
N ILE A 64 -6.30 7.07 -13.35
CA ILE A 64 -6.99 5.98 -12.65
C ILE A 64 -6.98 4.65 -13.43
N GLU A 65 -6.98 4.70 -14.76
CA GLU A 65 -6.87 3.51 -15.61
C GLU A 65 -5.51 2.81 -15.45
N SER A 66 -4.42 3.60 -15.37
CA SER A 66 -3.08 3.07 -15.13
C SER A 66 -2.96 2.48 -13.73
N VAL A 67 -3.49 3.14 -12.72
CA VAL A 67 -3.52 2.61 -11.34
C VAL A 67 -4.32 1.30 -11.30
N SER A 68 -5.49 1.26 -11.96
CA SER A 68 -6.33 0.06 -12.05
C SER A 68 -5.60 -1.11 -12.71
N ARG A 69 -4.83 -0.84 -13.77
CA ARG A 69 -4.01 -1.86 -14.46
C ARG A 69 -2.88 -2.37 -13.58
N VAL A 70 -2.16 -1.49 -12.87
CA VAL A 70 -1.08 -1.87 -11.94
C VAL A 70 -1.60 -2.70 -10.76
N LEU A 71 -2.80 -2.41 -10.29
CA LEU A 71 -3.46 -3.15 -9.21
C LEU A 71 -4.12 -4.47 -9.66
N GLY A 72 -4.12 -4.77 -10.96
CA GLY A 72 -4.74 -5.96 -11.53
C GLY A 72 -6.27 -5.96 -11.47
N HIS A 73 -6.90 -4.79 -11.39
CA HIS A 73 -8.35 -4.68 -11.35
C HIS A 73 -8.96 -4.78 -12.75
N THR A 74 -9.79 -5.79 -12.98
CA THR A 74 -10.58 -5.97 -14.22
C THR A 74 -11.71 -4.96 -14.33
N ASN A 75 -12.20 -4.43 -13.21
CA ASN A 75 -13.26 -3.44 -13.14
C ASN A 75 -12.75 -2.17 -12.43
N ILE A 76 -12.93 -1.02 -13.07
CA ILE A 76 -12.43 0.27 -12.57
C ILE A 76 -13.20 0.81 -11.36
N VAL A 77 -14.42 0.28 -11.10
CA VAL A 77 -15.29 0.74 -10.00
C VAL A 77 -14.61 0.63 -8.64
N THR A 78 -13.81 -0.42 -8.40
CA THR A 78 -13.07 -0.59 -7.15
C THR A 78 -11.94 0.43 -6.99
N THR A 79 -11.35 0.88 -8.10
CA THR A 79 -10.29 1.91 -8.12
C THR A 79 -10.87 3.32 -7.96
N GLN A 80 -12.12 3.54 -8.41
CA GLN A 80 -12.82 4.84 -8.31
C GLN A 80 -13.03 5.31 -6.87
N LEU A 81 -13.15 4.38 -5.92
CA LEU A 81 -13.25 4.72 -4.50
C LEU A 81 -12.01 5.50 -4.00
N TYR A 82 -10.81 5.14 -4.47
CA TYR A 82 -9.57 5.84 -4.11
C TYR A 82 -9.48 7.24 -4.73
N ALA A 83 -10.05 7.42 -5.94
CA ALA A 83 -10.06 8.72 -6.61
C ALA A 83 -10.95 9.72 -5.88
N LYS A 84 -12.13 9.30 -5.42
CA LYS A 84 -13.05 10.17 -4.67
C LYS A 84 -12.39 10.78 -3.42
N ILE A 85 -11.71 9.96 -2.63
CA ILE A 85 -10.98 10.38 -1.43
C ILE A 85 -9.85 11.38 -1.78
N THR A 86 -9.22 11.21 -2.93
CA THR A 86 -8.15 12.10 -3.39
C THR A 86 -8.70 13.45 -3.87
N THR A 87 -9.84 13.45 -4.56
CA THR A 87 -10.50 14.68 -5.02
C THR A 87 -10.88 15.60 -3.86
N GLU A 88 -11.39 15.04 -2.75
CA GLU A 88 -11.72 15.82 -1.54
C GLU A 88 -10.49 16.54 -0.94
N LYS A 89 -9.30 15.93 -1.04
CA LYS A 89 -8.06 16.56 -0.59
C LYS A 89 -7.63 17.69 -1.52
N ILE A 90 -7.71 17.48 -2.83
CA ILE A 90 -7.33 18.48 -3.83
C ILE A 90 -8.22 19.73 -3.72
N ASP A 91 -9.53 19.55 -3.53
CA ASP A 91 -10.48 20.66 -3.36
C ASP A 91 -10.17 21.53 -2.13
N LYS A 92 -9.87 20.87 -1.01
CA LYS A 92 -9.45 21.54 0.23
C LYS A 92 -8.15 22.32 0.04
N ASP A 93 -7.16 21.72 -0.61
CA ASP A 93 -5.86 22.35 -0.85
C ASP A 93 -6.01 23.56 -1.79
N LEU A 94 -6.85 23.45 -2.82
CA LEU A 94 -7.15 24.55 -3.75
C LEU A 94 -7.87 25.71 -3.04
N THR A 95 -8.84 25.41 -2.17
CA THR A 95 -9.54 26.42 -1.37
C THR A 95 -8.58 27.15 -0.44
N MET A 96 -7.69 26.42 0.24
CA MET A 96 -6.69 27.03 1.12
C MET A 96 -5.71 27.90 0.33
N PHE A 97 -5.26 27.44 -0.83
CA PHE A 97 -4.38 28.19 -1.72
C PHE A 97 -5.05 29.47 -2.23
N GLY A 98 -6.31 29.41 -2.65
CA GLY A 98 -7.09 30.59 -3.06
C GLY A 98 -7.23 31.63 -1.95
N ASN A 99 -7.46 31.19 -0.70
CA ASN A 99 -7.52 32.09 0.46
C ASN A 99 -6.18 32.79 0.73
N GLN A 100 -5.05 32.09 0.57
CA GLN A 100 -3.72 32.69 0.71
C GLN A 100 -3.43 33.71 -0.40
N LEU A 101 -3.77 33.40 -1.65
CA LEU A 101 -3.63 34.34 -2.76
C LEU A 101 -4.46 35.61 -2.51
N ASN A 102 -5.73 35.46 -2.10
CA ASN A 102 -6.59 36.60 -1.81
C ASN A 102 -6.01 37.51 -0.70
N GLN A 103 -5.44 36.93 0.34
CA GLN A 103 -4.74 37.69 1.39
C GLN A 103 -3.51 38.42 0.83
N SER A 104 -2.70 37.76 -0.01
CA SER A 104 -1.49 38.38 -0.55
C SER A 104 -1.77 39.51 -1.55
N PHE A 105 -2.80 39.37 -2.40
CA PHE A 105 -3.19 40.39 -3.38
C PHE A 105 -4.06 41.51 -2.79
N GLY A 106 -4.88 41.20 -1.77
CA GLY A 106 -5.64 42.21 -1.02
C GLY A 106 -4.74 43.20 -0.29
N ASN A 107 -3.59 42.74 0.21
CA ASN A 107 -2.63 43.58 0.93
C ASN A 107 -1.85 44.55 0.02
N THR A 108 -1.71 44.22 -1.27
CA THR A 108 -0.96 45.04 -2.24
C THR A 108 -1.79 46.15 -2.88
N THR A 109 -3.12 46.09 -2.79
CA THR A 109 -4.02 47.11 -3.34
C THR A 109 -4.23 48.29 -2.36
N MET A 110 -3.73 48.18 -1.13
CA MET A 110 -3.87 49.19 -0.05
C MET A 110 -2.59 50.01 0.19
N ALA A 111 -1.62 49.98 -0.73
CA ALA A 111 -0.36 50.74 -0.67
C ALA A 111 -0.26 51.78 -1.81
#